data_AF-A0A0D3J5C1-F1
#
_entry.id   AF-A0A0D3J5C1-F1
#
_cell.length_a   1.000
_cell.length_b   1.000
_cell.length_c   1.000
_cell.angle_alpha   90.00
_cell.angle_beta   90.00
_cell.angle_gamma   90.00
#
_symmetry.space_group_name_H-M   'P 1'
#
loop_
_entity.id
_entity.type
_entity.pdbx_description
1 polymer ?
#
loop_
_entity_poly.entity_id
_entity_poly.type
_entity_poly.pdbx_seq_one_letter_code
_entity_poly.pdbx_strand_id
1 'polypeptide(L)'
;MFRRALLLRHSGRLLSSEARALTLEQAMTSSHLILSELESPQMVQAMQGAASQGDRLQKWQTANAVLIQATLRTLPQVGFSADAAGLHAYTEAFAAQARSPQPEVRSALAGVNVSKWRTLLRHAFGCDPAPPIERSAARALAIDMVDALQDEALLAEVAGSREGLGSRLSDQEHQLLVARAVVNVQAEVMAKHGFEGDAGFAQAQVCLMEHAHDAVVTASVAAATTSLYARAGINLQETFRQATGAPPRTASGMKVTASEFIAQSLVDAGVRTVYGGHGGALVPLVNAVVDHPELLWVCTRNEANASLMAAADAKLRLGLAACIATSGPGASNLVTGLLDAHLDRVPLIAITGTKPRSDLAHSEFQDIDQSRLFAAGGLSYSVTVSDPLQLVAVMRDAVATALTHHCCVHVGVPVDIQGALLSAPEHLCSANPAEMKRRVEAQIGDPDDIAGIAELLASGKEREPSSSRSA
;
A
#
# COMPACT_ATOMS: atom_id res chain seq x y z
N MET A 1 4.49 -41.42 31.59
CA MET A 1 4.40 -40.81 30.25
C MET A 1 4.96 -39.38 30.27
N PHE A 2 6.20 -39.21 30.71
CA PHE A 2 6.92 -37.93 30.79
C PHE A 2 8.41 -38.22 30.54
N ARG A 3 8.76 -38.56 29.30
CA ARG A 3 10.15 -38.83 28.88
C ARG A 3 10.32 -38.91 27.35
N ARG A 4 9.88 -37.88 26.62
CA ARG A 4 10.21 -37.72 25.18
C ARG A 4 10.40 -36.27 24.75
N ALA A 5 10.89 -35.42 25.65
CA ALA A 5 11.12 -33.98 25.43
C ALA A 5 12.61 -33.60 25.32
N LEU A 6 13.52 -34.53 24.97
CA LEU A 6 14.96 -34.25 25.10
C LEU A 6 15.89 -34.84 24.03
N LEU A 7 15.40 -35.15 22.82
CA LEU A 7 16.26 -35.80 21.81
C LEU A 7 16.11 -35.34 20.36
N LEU A 8 15.91 -34.04 20.08
CA LEU A 8 16.19 -33.48 18.75
C LEU A 8 16.74 -32.05 18.83
N ARG A 9 17.93 -31.88 19.42
CA ARG A 9 18.90 -30.85 19.03
C ARG A 9 20.06 -31.57 18.35
N HIS A 10 19.99 -31.71 17.02
CA HIS A 10 21.11 -31.74 16.06
C HIS A 10 20.67 -32.47 14.79
N SER A 11 20.10 -31.71 13.87
CA SER A 11 20.14 -32.03 12.46
C SER A 11 19.91 -30.73 11.72
N GLY A 12 21.01 -30.15 11.24
CA GLY A 12 21.01 -29.01 10.34
C GLY A 12 20.21 -29.37 9.08
N ARG A 13 18.98 -28.89 9.05
CA ARG A 13 18.23 -28.61 7.84
C ARG A 13 17.63 -27.23 8.07
N LEU A 14 18.11 -26.27 7.30
CA LEU A 14 17.41 -25.01 7.05
C LEU A 14 16.06 -25.40 6.47
N LEU A 15 15.08 -25.57 7.35
CA LEU A 15 13.68 -25.73 6.98
C LEU A 15 13.24 -24.37 6.43
N SER A 16 12.64 -24.47 5.25
CA SER A 16 11.93 -23.46 4.48
C SER A 16 11.29 -22.34 5.30
N SER A 17 11.35 -21.13 4.75
CA SER A 17 10.73 -19.89 5.24
C SER A 17 9.19 -19.94 5.26
N GLU A 18 8.59 -20.82 6.04
CA GLU A 18 7.20 -20.66 6.46
C GLU A 18 7.17 -19.51 7.47
N ALA A 19 6.39 -18.46 7.19
CA ALA A 19 6.20 -17.34 8.10
C ALA A 19 5.64 -17.89 9.42
N ARG A 20 6.45 -17.82 10.48
CA ARG A 20 6.08 -18.35 11.79
C ARG A 20 4.91 -17.53 12.35
N ALA A 21 3.75 -18.15 12.46
CA ALA A 21 2.59 -17.53 13.10
C ALA A 21 2.82 -17.37 14.62
N LEU A 22 2.32 -16.26 15.18
CA LEU A 22 2.33 -15.98 16.61
C LEU A 22 1.00 -16.41 17.22
N THR A 23 1.01 -17.23 18.26
CA THR A 23 -0.22 -17.52 19.03
C THR A 23 -0.66 -16.28 19.84
N LEU A 24 -1.94 -16.20 20.21
CA LEU A 24 -2.42 -15.14 21.11
C LEU A 24 -1.62 -15.08 22.41
N GLU A 25 -1.35 -16.24 23.02
CA GLU A 25 -0.56 -16.34 24.24
C GLU A 25 0.82 -15.73 24.03
N GLN A 26 1.52 -16.11 22.96
CA GLN A 26 2.83 -15.54 22.63
C GLN A 26 2.75 -14.02 22.39
N ALA A 27 1.67 -13.50 21.80
CA ALA A 27 1.51 -12.06 21.50
C ALA A 27 1.31 -11.24 22.77
N MET A 28 0.52 -11.79 23.70
CA MET A 28 0.31 -11.21 25.02
C MET A 28 1.59 -11.29 25.84
N THR A 29 2.25 -12.46 25.89
CA THR A 29 3.50 -12.66 26.62
C THR A 29 4.59 -11.72 26.12
N SER A 30 4.82 -11.62 24.81
CA SER A 30 5.81 -10.68 24.27
C SER A 30 5.47 -9.24 24.62
N SER A 31 4.20 -8.85 24.55
CA SER A 31 3.79 -7.47 24.86
C SER A 31 3.99 -7.12 26.34
N HIS A 32 3.72 -8.06 27.25
CA HIS A 32 3.97 -7.87 28.68
C HIS A 32 5.47 -7.84 29.01
N LEU A 33 6.27 -8.69 28.38
CA LEU A 33 7.72 -8.68 28.54
C LEU A 33 8.33 -7.37 28.02
N ILE A 34 7.89 -6.88 26.86
CA ILE A 34 8.31 -5.57 26.33
C ILE A 34 7.94 -4.47 27.31
N LEU A 35 6.70 -4.46 27.84
CA LEU A 35 6.29 -3.47 28.82
C LEU A 35 7.18 -3.50 30.07
N SER A 36 7.49 -4.70 30.58
CA SER A 36 8.40 -4.87 31.73
C SER A 36 9.82 -4.38 31.43
N GLU A 37 10.34 -4.59 30.22
CA GLU A 37 11.64 -4.06 29.80
C GLU A 37 11.64 -2.53 29.71
N LEU A 38 10.55 -1.93 29.22
CA LEU A 38 10.39 -0.47 29.16
C LEU A 38 10.39 0.18 30.55
N GLU A 39 9.92 -0.55 31.57
CA GLU A 39 9.92 -0.12 32.97
C GLU A 39 11.26 -0.40 33.69
N SER A 40 12.21 -1.05 33.03
CA SER A 40 13.51 -1.35 33.64
C SER A 40 14.29 -0.05 33.93
N PRO A 41 15.05 0.03 35.04
CA PRO A 41 15.82 1.23 35.39
C PRO A 41 16.74 1.71 34.28
N GLN A 42 17.33 0.78 33.52
CA GLN A 42 18.21 1.09 32.39
C GLN A 42 17.48 1.83 31.26
N MET A 43 16.30 1.32 30.85
CA MET A 43 15.53 1.91 29.75
C MET A 43 14.89 3.23 30.17
N VAL A 44 14.40 3.31 31.41
CA VAL A 44 13.87 4.56 31.98
C VAL A 44 14.94 5.65 32.01
N GLN A 45 16.16 5.33 32.46
CA GLN A 45 17.27 6.28 32.48
C GLN A 45 17.65 6.76 31.07
N ALA A 46 17.64 5.86 30.07
CA ALA A 46 17.90 6.21 28.67
C ALA A 46 16.86 7.21 28.12
N MET A 47 15.57 6.98 28.41
CA MET A 47 14.50 7.89 27.99
C MET A 47 14.55 9.24 28.74
N GLN A 48 14.81 9.23 30.04
CA GLN A 48 14.88 10.45 30.86
C GLN A 48 16.07 11.35 30.50
N GLY A 49 17.20 10.75 30.09
CA GLY A 49 18.33 11.52 29.56
C GLY A 49 17.93 12.39 28.38
N ALA A 50 17.23 11.81 27.39
CA ALA A 50 16.72 12.54 26.23
C ALA A 50 15.60 13.53 26.60
N ALA A 51 14.73 13.20 27.57
CA ALA A 51 13.67 14.09 28.04
C ALA A 51 14.21 15.46 28.52
N SER A 52 15.40 15.47 29.12
CA SER A 52 16.02 16.67 29.72
C SER A 52 16.79 17.57 28.74
N GLN A 53 17.21 17.05 27.58
CA GLN A 53 18.19 17.74 26.72
C GLN A 53 17.84 17.72 25.22
N GLY A 54 16.92 16.86 24.78
CA GLY A 54 16.56 16.73 23.38
C GLY A 54 15.43 17.66 22.95
N ASP A 55 15.41 18.02 21.68
CA ASP A 55 14.21 18.57 21.05
C ASP A 55 13.12 17.49 20.85
N ARG A 56 11.93 17.89 20.40
CA ARG A 56 10.77 16.99 20.26
C ARG A 56 11.03 15.75 19.38
N LEU A 57 11.70 15.93 18.23
CA LEU A 57 12.04 14.83 17.34
C LEU A 57 13.05 13.89 18.00
N GLN A 58 14.04 14.43 18.70
CA GLN A 58 15.05 13.64 19.40
C GLN A 58 14.45 12.83 20.55
N LYS A 59 13.52 13.42 21.31
CA LYS A 59 12.72 12.69 22.32
C LYS A 59 11.94 11.55 21.67
N TRP A 60 11.25 11.81 20.56
CA TRP A 60 10.49 10.81 19.80
C TRP A 60 11.38 9.68 19.26
N GLN A 61 12.53 10.01 18.65
CA GLN A 61 13.48 9.05 18.13
C GLN A 61 14.08 8.17 19.24
N THR A 62 14.41 8.78 20.38
CA THR A 62 14.90 8.04 21.56
C THR A 62 13.85 7.06 22.06
N ALA A 63 12.59 7.50 22.13
CA ALA A 63 11.48 6.66 22.54
C ALA A 63 11.35 5.43 21.61
N ASN A 64 11.37 5.64 20.29
CA ASN A 64 11.32 4.55 19.32
C ASN A 64 12.54 3.60 19.42
N ALA A 65 13.75 4.14 19.59
CA ALA A 65 14.95 3.33 19.74
C ALA A 65 14.88 2.42 20.98
N VAL A 66 14.38 2.94 22.11
CA VAL A 66 14.17 2.17 23.33
C VAL A 66 13.11 1.08 23.13
N LEU A 67 12.01 1.38 22.41
CA LEU A 67 11.00 0.37 22.07
C LEU A 67 11.59 -0.78 21.24
N ILE A 68 12.40 -0.46 20.23
CA ILE A 68 13.07 -1.44 19.38
C ILE A 68 14.02 -2.30 20.22
N GLN A 69 14.83 -1.68 21.09
CA GLN A 69 15.75 -2.41 21.97
C GLN A 69 15.01 -3.35 22.94
N ALA A 70 13.95 -2.88 23.59
CA ALA A 70 13.11 -3.70 24.47
C ALA A 70 12.47 -4.87 23.72
N THR A 71 12.01 -4.62 22.48
CA THR A 71 11.46 -5.65 21.60
C THR A 71 12.50 -6.70 21.26
N LEU A 72 13.67 -6.30 20.75
CA LEU A 72 14.76 -7.21 20.36
C LEU A 72 15.20 -8.12 21.52
N ARG A 73 15.27 -7.60 22.75
CA ARG A 73 15.60 -8.40 23.96
C ARG A 73 14.53 -9.44 24.29
N THR A 74 13.29 -9.19 23.90
CA THR A 74 12.14 -10.07 24.17
C THR A 74 11.99 -11.16 23.11
N LEU A 75 12.39 -10.90 21.86
CA LEU A 75 12.18 -11.80 20.71
C LEU A 75 12.60 -13.26 20.95
N PRO A 76 13.77 -13.57 21.53
CA PRO A 76 14.18 -14.97 21.76
C PRO A 76 13.22 -15.74 22.66
N GLN A 77 12.53 -15.06 23.59
CA GLN A 77 11.62 -15.68 24.54
C GLN A 77 10.32 -16.16 23.87
N VAL A 78 9.95 -15.54 22.75
CA VAL A 78 8.83 -15.96 21.90
C VAL A 78 9.28 -16.67 20.62
N GLY A 79 10.57 -16.97 20.53
CA GLY A 79 11.17 -17.81 19.49
C GLY A 79 11.51 -17.08 18.18
N PHE A 80 11.70 -15.77 18.23
CA PHE A 80 12.25 -14.98 17.12
C PHE A 80 13.73 -14.67 17.40
N SER A 81 14.53 -14.45 16.36
CA SER A 81 15.92 -14.03 16.52
C SER A 81 16.00 -12.60 17.08
N ALA A 82 17.03 -12.30 17.88
CA ALA A 82 17.29 -10.96 18.42
C ALA A 82 18.07 -10.10 17.42
N ASP A 83 17.60 -10.05 16.17
CA ASP A 83 18.20 -9.30 15.08
C ASP A 83 17.11 -8.65 14.21
N ALA A 84 17.54 -7.94 13.18
CA ALA A 84 16.68 -7.27 12.22
C ALA A 84 15.61 -8.19 11.61
N ALA A 85 16.04 -9.38 11.20
CA ALA A 85 15.20 -10.35 10.52
C ALA A 85 14.13 -10.90 11.48
N GLY A 86 14.51 -11.17 12.73
CA GLY A 86 13.60 -11.59 13.77
C GLY A 86 12.60 -10.51 14.16
N LEU A 87 13.03 -9.24 14.22
CA LEU A 87 12.14 -8.11 14.50
C LEU A 87 11.11 -7.90 13.40
N HIS A 88 11.52 -8.03 12.14
CA HIS A 88 10.63 -7.96 11.00
C HIS A 88 9.60 -9.09 11.02
N ALA A 89 10.05 -10.34 11.14
CA ALA A 89 9.17 -11.51 11.20
C ALA A 89 8.21 -11.45 12.40
N TYR A 90 8.68 -10.96 13.55
CA TYR A 90 7.83 -10.75 14.72
C TYR A 90 6.77 -9.67 14.46
N THR A 91 7.16 -8.54 13.87
CA THR A 91 6.24 -7.44 13.55
C THR A 91 5.13 -7.92 12.63
N GLU A 92 5.45 -8.70 11.59
CA GLU A 92 4.45 -9.28 10.69
C GLU A 92 3.50 -10.24 11.42
N ALA A 93 4.05 -11.16 12.22
CA ALA A 93 3.28 -12.15 12.95
C ALA A 93 2.38 -11.50 14.03
N PHE A 94 2.87 -10.45 14.69
CA PHE A 94 2.11 -9.65 15.65
C PHE A 94 0.99 -8.85 14.97
N ALA A 95 1.28 -8.23 13.82
CA ALA A 95 0.28 -7.48 13.04
C ALA A 95 -0.83 -8.40 12.52
N ALA A 96 -0.51 -9.62 12.11
CA ALA A 96 -1.51 -10.63 11.76
C ALA A 96 -2.44 -10.95 12.94
N GLN A 97 -1.89 -11.11 14.15
CA GLN A 97 -2.69 -11.35 15.35
C GLN A 97 -3.55 -10.14 15.74
N ALA A 98 -3.04 -8.92 15.57
CA ALA A 98 -3.78 -7.68 15.79
C ALA A 98 -4.96 -7.50 14.80
N ARG A 99 -4.90 -8.14 13.63
CA ARG A 99 -5.99 -8.19 12.64
C ARG A 99 -6.93 -9.40 12.82
N SER A 100 -6.82 -10.13 13.93
CA SER A 100 -7.67 -11.30 14.21
C SER A 100 -9.16 -10.97 14.04
N PRO A 101 -9.98 -11.88 13.49
CA PRO A 101 -11.42 -11.68 13.36
C PRO A 101 -12.14 -11.57 14.73
N GLN A 102 -11.52 -12.10 15.79
CA GLN A 102 -12.04 -12.08 17.16
C GLN A 102 -11.90 -10.69 17.81
N PRO A 103 -13.01 -9.99 18.14
CA PRO A 103 -12.97 -8.65 18.75
C PRO A 103 -12.21 -8.60 20.08
N GLU A 104 -12.37 -9.63 20.92
CA GLU A 104 -11.70 -9.79 22.20
C GLU A 104 -10.17 -9.82 22.07
N VAL A 105 -9.65 -10.48 21.02
CA VAL A 105 -8.21 -10.53 20.73
C VAL A 105 -7.68 -9.15 20.32
N ARG A 106 -8.41 -8.46 19.44
CA ARG A 106 -8.03 -7.11 19.01
C ARG A 106 -8.01 -6.13 20.18
N SER A 107 -9.03 -6.18 21.03
CA SER A 107 -9.14 -5.32 22.20
C SER A 107 -8.02 -5.58 23.22
N ALA A 108 -7.70 -6.86 23.49
CA ALA A 108 -6.62 -7.22 24.41
C ALA A 108 -5.26 -6.71 23.93
N LEU A 109 -4.91 -6.94 22.65
CA LEU A 109 -3.64 -6.49 22.09
C LEU A 109 -3.54 -4.97 21.99
N ALA A 110 -4.63 -4.28 21.66
CA ALA A 110 -4.67 -2.82 21.64
C ALA A 110 -4.48 -2.24 23.04
N GLY A 111 -5.12 -2.81 24.06
CA GLY A 111 -4.95 -2.39 25.45
C GLY A 111 -3.50 -2.44 25.92
N VAL A 112 -2.80 -3.55 25.66
CA VAL A 112 -1.37 -3.65 26.01
C VAL A 112 -0.52 -2.72 25.15
N ASN A 113 -0.87 -2.50 23.88
CA ASN A 113 -0.16 -1.57 23.01
C ASN A 113 -0.24 -0.12 23.52
N VAL A 114 -1.43 0.32 23.92
CA VAL A 114 -1.63 1.64 24.56
C VAL A 114 -0.79 1.75 25.83
N SER A 115 -0.75 0.72 26.68
CA SER A 115 0.09 0.72 27.89
C SER A 115 1.57 0.89 27.59
N LYS A 116 2.11 0.20 26.56
CA LYS A 116 3.50 0.39 26.13
C LYS A 116 3.78 1.84 25.74
N TRP A 117 2.95 2.44 24.90
CA TRP A 117 3.12 3.81 24.45
C TRP A 117 2.94 4.84 25.56
N ARG A 118 2.00 4.63 26.49
CA ARG A 118 1.85 5.45 27.70
C ARG A 118 3.12 5.45 28.54
N THR A 119 3.69 4.28 28.83
CA THR A 119 4.94 4.17 29.60
C THR A 119 6.10 4.85 28.88
N LEU A 120 6.24 4.57 27.59
CA LEU A 120 7.30 5.08 26.75
C LEU A 120 7.30 6.61 26.66
N LEU A 121 6.15 7.19 26.32
CA LEU A 121 6.01 8.64 26.14
C LEU A 121 6.07 9.39 27.47
N ARG A 122 5.54 8.82 28.56
CA ARG A 122 5.71 9.36 29.92
C ARG A 122 7.18 9.59 30.24
N HIS A 123 8.04 8.58 30.01
CA HIS A 123 9.45 8.67 30.35
C HIS A 123 10.25 9.51 29.36
N ALA A 124 9.95 9.42 28.05
CA ALA A 124 10.68 10.16 27.02
C ALA A 124 10.35 11.67 27.00
N PHE A 125 9.14 12.05 27.43
CA PHE A 125 8.69 13.45 27.45
C PHE A 125 8.55 14.03 28.85
N GLY A 126 8.68 13.22 29.90
CA GLY A 126 8.55 13.67 31.29
C GLY A 126 7.14 14.16 31.63
N CYS A 127 6.11 13.57 31.02
CA CYS A 127 4.73 14.04 31.14
C CYS A 127 3.82 13.05 31.87
N ASP A 128 2.80 13.59 32.54
CA ASP A 128 1.74 12.80 33.14
C ASP A 128 0.84 12.13 32.09
N PRO A 129 0.08 11.07 32.47
CA PRO A 129 -0.82 10.37 31.56
C PRO A 129 -1.77 11.34 30.83
N ALA A 130 -2.03 11.05 29.56
CA ALA A 130 -2.95 11.85 28.77
C ALA A 130 -4.36 11.86 29.38
N PRO A 131 -5.04 13.01 29.43
CA PRO A 131 -6.45 13.03 29.77
C PRO A 131 -7.24 12.31 28.67
N PRO A 132 -8.18 11.41 29.02
CA PRO A 132 -8.97 10.71 28.02
C PRO A 132 -9.82 11.71 27.22
N ILE A 133 -9.84 11.56 25.90
CA ILE A 133 -10.69 12.36 25.01
C ILE A 133 -11.81 11.52 24.42
N GLU A 134 -12.94 12.18 24.12
CA GLU A 134 -14.03 11.54 23.39
C GLU A 134 -13.63 11.17 21.96
N ARG A 135 -14.29 10.15 21.41
CA ARG A 135 -14.06 9.69 20.02
C ARG A 135 -14.25 10.82 19.00
N SER A 136 -15.22 11.71 19.22
CA SER A 136 -15.50 12.88 18.38
C SER A 136 -14.29 13.83 18.32
N ALA A 137 -13.70 14.14 19.48
CA ALA A 137 -12.49 14.96 19.58
C ALA A 137 -11.28 14.29 18.94
N ALA A 138 -11.10 12.98 19.13
CA ALA A 138 -10.02 12.22 18.49
C ALA A 138 -10.11 12.23 16.96
N ARG A 139 -11.33 12.12 16.41
CA ARG A 139 -11.57 12.23 14.96
C ARG A 139 -11.28 13.63 14.44
N ALA A 140 -11.73 14.67 15.14
CA ALA A 140 -11.47 16.06 14.75
C ALA A 140 -9.96 16.35 14.71
N LEU A 141 -9.23 15.95 15.75
CA LEU A 141 -7.77 16.03 15.79
C LEU A 141 -7.12 15.29 14.61
N ALA A 142 -7.57 14.07 14.31
CA ALA A 142 -7.02 13.28 13.20
C ALA A 142 -7.30 13.89 11.81
N ILE A 143 -8.47 14.50 11.62
CA ILE A 143 -8.85 15.18 10.36
C ILE A 143 -7.98 16.43 10.17
N ASP A 144 -7.93 17.31 11.18
CA ASP A 144 -7.12 18.52 11.12
C ASP A 144 -5.63 18.19 10.90
N MET A 145 -5.18 17.04 11.43
CA MET A 145 -3.84 16.53 11.20
C MET A 145 -3.59 16.17 9.74
N VAL A 146 -4.54 15.51 9.10
CA VAL A 146 -4.45 15.17 7.68
C VAL A 146 -4.48 16.41 6.82
N ASP A 147 -5.41 17.32 7.07
CA ASP A 147 -5.54 18.56 6.32
C ASP A 147 -4.23 19.37 6.39
N ALA A 148 -3.63 19.47 7.58
CA ALA A 148 -2.36 20.17 7.76
C ALA A 148 -1.17 19.46 7.08
N LEU A 149 -1.13 18.12 7.10
CA LEU A 149 -0.08 17.35 6.41
C LEU A 149 -0.26 17.32 4.88
N GLN A 150 -1.45 17.65 4.39
CA GLN A 150 -1.80 17.77 2.98
C GLN A 150 -1.85 19.22 2.49
N ASP A 151 -1.43 20.18 3.31
CA ASP A 151 -1.38 21.59 2.92
C ASP A 151 -0.40 21.82 1.76
N GLU A 152 -0.87 22.49 0.70
CA GLU A 152 -0.10 22.69 -0.54
C GLU A 152 1.21 23.48 -0.30
N ALA A 153 1.26 24.39 0.68
CA ALA A 153 2.49 25.12 0.98
C ALA A 153 3.52 24.21 1.64
N LEU A 154 3.11 23.37 2.61
CA LEU A 154 3.97 22.35 3.21
C LEU A 154 4.47 21.35 2.17
N LEU A 155 3.58 20.91 1.28
CA LEU A 155 3.92 19.97 0.21
C LEU A 155 4.93 20.56 -0.77
N ALA A 156 4.77 21.82 -1.15
CA ALA A 156 5.71 22.54 -2.01
C ALA A 156 7.06 22.77 -1.32
N GLU A 157 7.07 23.07 -0.02
CA GLU A 157 8.31 23.19 0.78
C GLU A 157 9.07 21.86 0.83
N VAL A 158 8.37 20.76 1.12
CA VAL A 158 8.96 19.42 1.20
C VAL A 158 9.46 18.95 -0.17
N ALA A 159 8.74 19.20 -1.25
CA ALA A 159 9.19 18.89 -2.61
C ALA A 159 10.40 19.76 -3.03
N GLY A 160 10.34 21.05 -2.76
CA GLY A 160 11.39 22.02 -3.09
C GLY A 160 12.68 21.85 -2.29
N SER A 161 12.62 21.27 -1.08
CA SER A 161 13.80 20.96 -0.26
C SER A 161 14.80 20.04 -0.96
N ARG A 162 14.33 19.21 -1.91
CA ARG A 162 15.17 18.33 -2.74
C ARG A 162 15.79 19.05 -3.95
N GLU A 163 15.08 20.01 -4.52
CA GLU A 163 15.49 20.74 -5.74
C GLU A 163 16.39 21.94 -5.44
N GLY A 164 16.11 22.69 -4.36
CA GLY A 164 16.81 23.93 -4.02
C GLY A 164 18.15 23.76 -3.30
N LEU A 165 18.41 22.60 -2.68
CA LEU A 165 19.61 22.31 -1.88
C LEU A 165 20.61 21.36 -2.57
N GLY A 166 20.49 21.20 -3.89
CA GLY A 166 21.26 20.30 -4.75
C GLY A 166 22.62 19.86 -4.19
N SER A 167 22.80 18.56 -4.00
CA SER A 167 24.06 17.87 -3.68
C SER A 167 24.79 18.18 -2.36
N ARG A 168 24.22 19.00 -1.45
CA ARG A 168 24.93 19.39 -0.21
C ARG A 168 24.52 18.65 1.06
N LEU A 169 23.30 18.13 1.14
CA LEU A 169 22.83 17.35 2.28
C LEU A 169 22.91 15.86 1.97
N SER A 170 23.39 15.08 2.93
CA SER A 170 23.28 13.63 2.91
C SER A 170 21.81 13.19 3.00
N ASP A 171 21.51 11.98 2.52
CA ASP A 171 20.15 11.40 2.61
C ASP A 171 19.62 11.41 4.05
N GLN A 172 20.50 11.24 5.04
CA GLN A 172 20.16 11.27 6.46
C GLN A 172 19.76 12.67 6.94
N GLU A 173 20.45 13.72 6.49
CA GLU A 173 20.11 15.11 6.83
C GLU A 173 18.77 15.53 6.20
N HIS A 174 18.53 15.09 4.96
CA HIS A 174 17.24 15.31 4.29
C HIS A 174 16.09 14.62 5.03
N GLN A 175 16.29 13.36 5.46
CA GLN A 175 15.30 12.64 6.28
C GLN A 175 15.01 13.34 7.60
N LEU A 176 16.03 13.87 8.28
CA LEU A 176 15.87 14.60 9.53
C LEU A 176 15.09 15.90 9.34
N LEU A 177 15.31 16.61 8.21
CA LEU A 177 14.59 17.83 7.88
C LEU A 177 13.10 17.56 7.66
N VAL A 178 12.75 16.55 6.87
CA VAL A 178 11.35 16.17 6.63
C VAL A 178 10.68 15.68 7.91
N ALA A 179 11.38 14.86 8.70
CA ALA A 179 10.86 14.40 9.99
C ALA A 179 10.63 15.55 10.98
N ARG A 180 11.48 16.57 10.95
CA ARG A 180 11.30 17.80 11.74
C ARG A 180 10.04 18.55 11.34
N ALA A 181 9.83 18.75 10.04
CA ALA A 181 8.66 19.43 9.52
C ALA A 181 7.36 18.73 9.94
N VAL A 182 7.31 17.40 9.78
CA VAL A 182 6.16 16.58 10.21
C VAL A 182 5.88 16.76 11.69
N VAL A 183 6.87 16.59 12.56
CA VAL A 183 6.69 16.70 14.01
C VAL A 183 6.25 18.11 14.44
N ASN A 184 6.70 19.15 13.74
CA ASN A 184 6.30 20.52 14.03
C ASN A 184 4.85 20.78 13.63
N VAL A 185 4.45 20.41 12.42
CA VAL A 185 3.06 20.53 11.94
C VAL A 185 2.12 19.76 12.86
N GLN A 186 2.49 18.53 13.24
CA GLN A 186 1.70 17.74 14.17
C GLN A 186 1.52 18.43 15.52
N ALA A 187 2.58 19.01 16.07
CA ALA A 187 2.50 19.72 17.34
C ALA A 187 1.66 21.00 17.27
N GLU A 188 1.70 21.73 16.15
CA GLU A 188 0.86 22.92 15.95
C GLU A 188 -0.63 22.56 15.88
N VAL A 189 -0.98 21.49 15.17
CA VAL A 189 -2.35 20.98 15.14
C VAL A 189 -2.77 20.54 16.54
N MET A 190 -1.95 19.75 17.23
CA MET A 190 -2.24 19.28 18.59
C MET A 190 -2.48 20.44 19.57
N ALA A 191 -1.69 21.52 19.48
CA ALA A 191 -1.87 22.71 20.31
C ALA A 191 -3.25 23.36 20.11
N LYS A 192 -3.78 23.39 18.86
CA LYS A 192 -5.15 23.89 18.58
C LYS A 192 -6.23 23.07 19.29
N HIS A 193 -5.94 21.80 19.60
CA HIS A 193 -6.83 20.88 20.34
C HIS A 193 -6.54 20.87 21.85
N GLY A 194 -5.79 21.85 22.36
CA GLY A 194 -5.48 21.99 23.80
C GLY A 194 -4.29 21.16 24.28
N PHE A 195 -3.56 20.51 23.38
CA PHE A 195 -2.35 19.75 23.70
C PHE A 195 -1.10 20.59 23.48
N GLU A 196 -0.72 21.37 24.49
CA GLU A 196 0.37 22.33 24.38
C GLU A 196 1.76 21.77 24.72
N GLY A 197 2.76 22.24 23.98
CA GLY A 197 4.16 21.91 24.21
C GLY A 197 4.50 20.43 24.00
N ASP A 198 5.66 20.03 24.52
CA ASP A 198 6.17 18.65 24.34
C ASP A 198 5.35 17.62 25.12
N ALA A 199 4.83 18.00 26.28
CA ALA A 199 3.93 17.16 27.08
C ALA A 199 2.59 16.95 26.35
N GLY A 200 2.00 18.03 25.82
CA GLY A 200 0.78 17.96 25.03
C GLY A 200 0.95 17.08 23.79
N PHE A 201 2.04 17.24 23.04
CA PHE A 201 2.34 16.37 21.89
C PHE A 201 2.33 14.89 22.27
N ALA A 202 3.05 14.51 23.34
CA ALA A 202 3.08 13.13 23.82
C ALA A 202 1.69 12.62 24.24
N GLN A 203 0.92 13.45 24.94
CA GLN A 203 -0.43 13.11 25.38
C GLN A 203 -1.40 12.93 24.21
N ALA A 204 -1.34 13.79 23.21
CA ALA A 204 -2.15 13.68 22.00
C ALA A 204 -1.88 12.39 21.22
N GLN A 205 -0.61 11.97 21.11
CA GLN A 205 -0.23 10.72 20.47
C GLN A 205 -0.85 9.51 21.18
N VAL A 206 -0.81 9.48 22.52
CA VAL A 206 -1.47 8.45 23.33
C VAL A 206 -2.98 8.44 23.10
N CYS A 207 -3.61 9.62 23.12
CA CYS A 207 -5.05 9.74 22.86
C CYS A 207 -5.45 9.21 21.50
N LEU A 208 -4.69 9.51 20.43
CA LEU A 208 -4.94 8.96 19.10
C LEU A 208 -4.81 7.43 19.08
N MET A 209 -3.80 6.88 19.78
CA MET A 209 -3.60 5.43 19.88
C MET A 209 -4.72 4.70 20.66
N GLU A 210 -5.32 5.35 21.65
CA GLU A 210 -6.50 4.81 22.37
C GLU A 210 -7.72 4.64 21.46
N HIS A 211 -7.80 5.46 20.40
CA HIS A 211 -8.84 5.40 19.38
C HIS A 211 -8.39 4.67 18.10
N ALA A 212 -7.31 3.89 18.12
CA ALA A 212 -6.77 3.16 16.96
C ALA A 212 -7.68 2.03 16.41
N HIS A 213 -8.86 1.82 17.00
CA HIS A 213 -9.92 0.98 16.42
C HIS A 213 -10.87 1.76 15.53
N ASP A 214 -10.83 3.09 15.57
CA ASP A 214 -11.61 3.96 14.73
C ASP A 214 -10.93 4.11 13.37
N ALA A 215 -11.64 3.75 12.31
CA ALA A 215 -11.10 3.78 10.95
C ALA A 215 -10.66 5.18 10.53
N VAL A 216 -11.35 6.24 10.99
CA VAL A 216 -11.00 7.63 10.65
C VAL A 216 -9.70 8.04 11.33
N VAL A 217 -9.49 7.63 12.58
CA VAL A 217 -8.26 7.95 13.33
C VAL A 217 -7.06 7.18 12.76
N THR A 218 -7.26 5.90 12.40
CA THR A 218 -6.18 4.98 12.02
C THR A 218 -5.74 5.15 10.56
N ALA A 219 -6.69 5.36 9.63
CA ALA A 219 -6.39 5.42 8.21
C ALA A 219 -5.82 6.76 7.77
N SER A 220 -6.10 7.84 8.48
CA SER A 220 -5.89 9.20 7.94
C SER A 220 -4.47 9.72 8.22
N VAL A 221 -3.97 9.63 9.46
CA VAL A 221 -2.67 10.23 9.84
C VAL A 221 -1.47 9.46 9.28
N ALA A 222 -1.54 8.12 9.29
CA ALA A 222 -0.46 7.28 8.76
C ALA A 222 -0.34 7.40 7.22
N ALA A 223 -1.46 7.45 6.51
CA ALA A 223 -1.48 7.64 5.07
C ALA A 223 -1.00 9.04 4.67
N ALA A 224 -1.46 10.09 5.37
CA ALA A 224 -1.01 11.47 5.11
C ALA A 224 0.49 11.64 5.36
N THR A 225 1.01 11.07 6.46
CA THR A 225 2.44 11.07 6.75
C THR A 225 3.21 10.31 5.66
N THR A 226 2.76 9.11 5.29
CA THR A 226 3.42 8.29 4.25
C THR A 226 3.47 9.02 2.91
N SER A 227 2.39 9.68 2.51
CA SER A 227 2.31 10.49 1.29
C SER A 227 3.29 11.66 1.29
N LEU A 228 3.42 12.37 2.42
CA LEU A 228 4.34 13.50 2.58
C LEU A 228 5.82 13.06 2.43
N TYR A 229 6.20 11.96 3.09
CA TYR A 229 7.56 11.41 2.95
C TYR A 229 7.83 10.87 1.54
N ALA A 230 6.84 10.22 0.90
CA ALA A 230 6.97 9.75 -0.48
C ALA A 230 7.21 10.92 -1.45
N ARG A 231 6.49 12.03 -1.28
CA ARG A 231 6.72 13.27 -2.04
C ARG A 231 8.09 13.89 -1.80
N ALA A 232 8.64 13.74 -0.60
CA ALA A 232 10.02 14.12 -0.29
C ALA A 232 11.08 13.19 -0.92
N GLY A 233 10.65 12.12 -1.61
CA GLY A 233 11.54 11.08 -2.12
C GLY A 233 12.04 10.09 -1.07
N ILE A 234 11.45 10.09 0.13
CA ILE A 234 11.86 9.23 1.24
C ILE A 234 10.90 8.05 1.32
N ASN A 235 11.42 6.85 1.07
CA ASN A 235 10.67 5.63 1.33
C ASN A 235 10.79 5.26 2.81
N LEU A 236 9.74 5.54 3.60
CA LEU A 236 9.71 5.24 5.04
C LEU A 236 9.89 3.75 5.35
N GLN A 237 9.39 2.85 4.49
CA GLN A 237 9.57 1.41 4.69
C GLN A 237 11.04 1.00 4.50
N GLU A 238 11.71 1.55 3.50
CA GLU A 238 13.15 1.32 3.28
C GLU A 238 13.99 1.93 4.40
N THR A 239 13.61 3.11 4.90
CA THR A 239 14.28 3.79 6.02
C THR A 239 14.17 2.95 7.31
N PHE A 240 12.98 2.42 7.60
CA PHE A 240 12.76 1.54 8.75
C PHE A 240 13.53 0.21 8.62
N ARG A 241 13.65 -0.32 7.40
CA ARG A 241 14.42 -1.53 7.10
C ARG A 241 15.91 -1.32 7.33
N GLN A 242 16.47 -0.22 6.83
CA GLN A 242 17.87 0.14 7.05
C GLN A 242 18.18 0.35 8.54
N ALA A 243 17.28 1.04 9.26
CA ALA A 243 17.43 1.29 10.69
C ALA A 243 17.36 0.02 11.55
N THR A 244 16.60 -0.98 11.11
CA THR A 244 16.51 -2.27 11.81
C THR A 244 17.69 -3.19 11.51
N GLY A 245 18.59 -2.83 10.58
CA GLY A 245 19.73 -3.65 10.16
C GLY A 245 19.33 -4.81 9.25
N ALA A 246 18.13 -4.74 8.68
CA ALA A 246 17.70 -5.72 7.69
C ALA A 246 18.58 -5.54 6.45
N PRO A 247 19.04 -6.63 5.83
CA PRO A 247 19.96 -6.54 4.70
C PRO A 247 19.36 -5.59 3.64
N PRO A 248 20.19 -4.75 2.98
CA PRO A 248 19.72 -3.94 1.87
C PRO A 248 18.98 -4.85 0.90
N ARG A 249 17.95 -4.32 0.21
CA ARG A 249 17.32 -5.04 -0.90
C ARG A 249 18.41 -5.36 -1.92
N THR A 250 19.01 -6.54 -1.76
CA THR A 250 19.95 -7.10 -2.71
C THR A 250 19.09 -7.48 -3.90
N ALA A 251 19.46 -6.92 -5.03
CA ALA A 251 18.86 -7.12 -6.33
C ALA A 251 18.95 -8.59 -6.76
N SER A 252 18.06 -9.42 -6.23
CA SER A 252 17.59 -10.72 -6.73
C SER A 252 16.95 -11.51 -5.57
N GLY A 253 15.64 -11.77 -5.67
CA GLY A 253 14.95 -12.73 -4.78
C GLY A 253 13.88 -12.15 -3.85
N MET A 254 13.31 -10.98 -4.14
CA MET A 254 12.24 -10.41 -3.32
C MET A 254 10.95 -11.23 -3.45
N LYS A 255 10.37 -11.61 -2.30
CA LYS A 255 9.02 -12.18 -2.21
C LYS A 255 8.02 -11.05 -1.95
N VAL A 256 7.30 -10.62 -2.98
CA VAL A 256 6.16 -9.68 -2.86
C VAL A 256 4.85 -10.47 -2.90
N THR A 257 3.79 -10.01 -2.25
CA THR A 257 2.49 -10.63 -2.48
C THR A 257 2.03 -10.36 -3.91
N ALA A 258 1.22 -11.26 -4.46
CA ALA A 258 0.60 -11.07 -5.76
C ALA A 258 -0.18 -9.74 -5.85
N SER A 259 -0.89 -9.36 -4.79
CA SER A 259 -1.61 -8.07 -4.74
C SER A 259 -0.68 -6.85 -4.80
N GLU A 260 0.44 -6.87 -4.07
CA GLU A 260 1.45 -5.79 -4.15
C GLU A 260 2.07 -5.73 -5.54
N PHE A 261 2.37 -6.90 -6.15
CA PHE A 261 2.87 -6.97 -7.52
C PHE A 261 1.87 -6.37 -8.52
N ILE A 262 0.57 -6.68 -8.39
CA ILE A 262 -0.48 -6.11 -9.25
C ILE A 262 -0.52 -4.59 -9.08
N ALA A 263 -0.55 -4.09 -7.84
CA ALA A 263 -0.60 -2.66 -7.57
C ALA A 263 0.61 -1.92 -8.18
N GLN A 264 1.81 -2.43 -7.97
CA GLN A 264 3.03 -1.89 -8.57
C GLN A 264 2.96 -1.94 -10.11
N SER A 265 2.52 -3.06 -10.70
CA SER A 265 2.39 -3.20 -12.15
C SER A 265 1.44 -2.17 -12.78
N LEU A 266 0.36 -1.81 -12.07
CA LEU A 266 -0.56 -0.76 -12.53
C LEU A 266 0.14 0.61 -12.53
N VAL A 267 0.92 0.92 -11.48
CA VAL A 267 1.70 2.16 -11.39
C VAL A 267 2.74 2.25 -12.49
N ASP A 268 3.46 1.16 -12.73
CA ASP A 268 4.48 1.06 -13.79
C ASP A 268 3.84 1.25 -15.18
N ALA A 269 2.59 0.81 -15.35
CA ALA A 269 1.79 1.03 -16.55
C ALA A 269 1.18 2.45 -16.65
N GLY A 270 1.47 3.34 -15.70
CA GLY A 270 1.04 4.74 -15.70
C GLY A 270 -0.33 4.99 -15.06
N VAL A 271 -0.94 3.99 -14.43
CA VAL A 271 -2.18 4.16 -13.66
C VAL A 271 -1.89 4.94 -12.39
N ARG A 272 -2.78 5.86 -12.03
CA ARG A 272 -2.68 6.67 -10.81
C ARG A 272 -3.95 6.64 -9.96
N THR A 273 -5.08 6.30 -10.56
CA THR A 273 -6.37 6.15 -9.87
C THR A 273 -6.95 4.78 -10.19
N VAL A 274 -7.47 4.11 -9.18
CA VAL A 274 -8.16 2.82 -9.31
C VAL A 274 -9.58 2.98 -8.76
N TYR A 275 -10.57 2.62 -9.59
CA TYR A 275 -11.98 2.75 -9.26
C TYR A 275 -12.56 1.38 -8.92
N GLY A 276 -13.38 1.26 -7.88
CA GLY A 276 -13.95 -0.07 -7.59
C GLY A 276 -14.90 -0.15 -6.41
N GLY A 277 -15.32 -1.37 -6.12
CA GLY A 277 -16.15 -1.74 -4.96
C GLY A 277 -15.38 -2.64 -3.99
N HIS A 278 -15.98 -2.91 -2.83
CA HIS A 278 -15.40 -3.82 -1.83
C HIS A 278 -16.10 -5.18 -1.87
N GLY A 279 -15.38 -6.25 -1.52
CA GLY A 279 -15.95 -7.57 -1.31
C GLY A 279 -14.89 -8.59 -0.88
N GLY A 280 -15.34 -9.69 -0.25
CA GLY A 280 -14.46 -10.63 0.44
C GLY A 280 -13.36 -11.23 -0.45
N ALA A 281 -13.67 -11.48 -1.73
CA ALA A 281 -12.71 -12.03 -2.69
C ALA A 281 -11.67 -11.03 -3.21
N LEU A 282 -11.79 -9.74 -2.86
CA LEU A 282 -10.90 -8.66 -3.35
C LEU A 282 -10.09 -7.99 -2.24
N VAL A 283 -10.35 -8.31 -0.97
CA VAL A 283 -9.76 -7.59 0.18
C VAL A 283 -8.23 -7.45 0.08
N PRO A 284 -7.44 -8.49 -0.23
CA PRO A 284 -6.00 -8.34 -0.33
C PRO A 284 -5.57 -7.35 -1.42
N LEU A 285 -6.22 -7.36 -2.59
CA LEU A 285 -5.92 -6.41 -3.67
C LEU A 285 -6.33 -4.97 -3.32
N VAL A 286 -7.51 -4.77 -2.71
CA VAL A 286 -7.92 -3.42 -2.24
C VAL A 286 -6.90 -2.88 -1.25
N ASN A 287 -6.46 -3.69 -0.28
CA ASN A 287 -5.43 -3.26 0.68
C ASN A 287 -4.15 -2.86 -0.03
N ALA A 288 -3.64 -3.68 -0.97
CA ALA A 288 -2.44 -3.34 -1.73
C ALA A 288 -2.58 -2.04 -2.53
N VAL A 289 -3.75 -1.76 -3.10
CA VAL A 289 -4.01 -0.50 -3.82
C VAL A 289 -4.07 0.69 -2.86
N VAL A 290 -4.77 0.55 -1.72
CA VAL A 290 -4.91 1.60 -0.71
C VAL A 290 -3.57 1.93 -0.04
N ASP A 291 -2.75 0.90 0.20
CA ASP A 291 -1.45 1.04 0.86
C ASP A 291 -0.35 1.51 -0.12
N HIS A 292 -0.61 1.52 -1.44
CA HIS A 292 0.37 1.93 -2.44
C HIS A 292 0.47 3.46 -2.55
N PRO A 293 1.66 4.07 -2.42
CA PRO A 293 1.81 5.52 -2.30
C PRO A 293 1.45 6.31 -3.57
N GLU A 294 1.53 5.67 -4.74
CA GLU A 294 1.25 6.30 -6.05
C GLU A 294 -0.16 6.02 -6.59
N LEU A 295 -0.99 5.28 -5.85
CA LEU A 295 -2.35 4.96 -6.28
C LEU A 295 -3.39 5.67 -5.40
N LEU A 296 -4.37 6.28 -6.05
CA LEU A 296 -5.58 6.77 -5.41
C LEU A 296 -6.69 5.73 -5.53
N TRP A 297 -7.20 5.26 -4.39
CA TRP A 297 -8.39 4.39 -4.35
C TRP A 297 -9.67 5.22 -4.36
N VAL A 298 -10.53 5.00 -5.37
CA VAL A 298 -11.86 5.60 -5.46
C VAL A 298 -12.92 4.52 -5.27
N CYS A 299 -13.42 4.41 -4.04
CA CYS A 299 -14.55 3.54 -3.73
C CYS A 299 -15.84 4.09 -4.35
N THR A 300 -16.51 3.24 -5.12
CA THR A 300 -17.81 3.51 -5.71
C THR A 300 -18.91 2.81 -4.94
N ARG A 301 -20.14 3.32 -5.05
CA ARG A 301 -21.33 2.66 -4.48
C ARG A 301 -21.85 1.51 -5.33
N ASN A 302 -21.45 1.46 -6.60
CA ASN A 302 -21.81 0.45 -7.57
C ASN A 302 -20.66 0.30 -8.57
N GLU A 303 -20.28 -0.93 -8.88
CA GLU A 303 -19.16 -1.24 -9.77
C GLU A 303 -19.41 -0.77 -11.22
N ALA A 304 -20.66 -0.63 -11.65
CA ALA A 304 -20.98 0.01 -12.92
C ALA A 304 -20.40 1.43 -12.99
N ASN A 305 -20.49 2.20 -11.89
CA ASN A 305 -19.89 3.53 -11.82
C ASN A 305 -18.36 3.44 -11.84
N ALA A 306 -17.75 2.43 -11.22
CA ALA A 306 -16.31 2.26 -11.26
C ALA A 306 -15.78 2.07 -12.67
N SER A 307 -16.42 1.18 -13.45
CA SER A 307 -16.04 0.94 -14.85
C SER A 307 -16.24 2.18 -15.73
N LEU A 308 -17.34 2.94 -15.55
CA LEU A 308 -17.59 4.18 -16.28
C LEU A 308 -16.63 5.31 -15.91
N MET A 309 -16.28 5.44 -14.61
CA MET A 309 -15.29 6.43 -14.15
C MET A 309 -13.90 6.11 -14.69
N ALA A 310 -13.49 4.84 -14.67
CA ALA A 310 -12.23 4.41 -15.28
C ALA A 310 -12.20 4.67 -16.79
N ALA A 311 -13.31 4.45 -17.49
CA ALA A 311 -13.42 4.76 -18.91
C ALA A 311 -13.23 6.26 -19.19
N ALA A 312 -13.89 7.12 -18.39
CA ALA A 312 -13.72 8.57 -18.49
C ALA A 312 -12.28 9.01 -18.18
N ASP A 313 -11.66 8.43 -17.16
CA ASP A 313 -10.27 8.71 -16.78
C ASP A 313 -9.31 8.40 -17.94
N ALA A 314 -9.39 7.21 -18.52
CA ALA A 314 -8.57 6.82 -19.67
C ALA A 314 -8.78 7.73 -20.89
N LYS A 315 -10.02 8.13 -21.18
CA LYS A 315 -10.36 9.06 -22.28
C LYS A 315 -9.74 10.44 -22.05
N LEU A 316 -9.76 10.95 -20.83
CA LEU A 316 -9.24 12.28 -20.48
C LEU A 316 -7.72 12.32 -20.39
N ARG A 317 -7.10 11.27 -19.83
CA ARG A 317 -5.64 11.17 -19.68
C ARG A 317 -4.92 10.63 -20.90
N LEU A 318 -5.63 10.04 -21.86
CA LEU A 318 -5.06 9.35 -23.01
C LEU A 318 -4.06 8.26 -22.59
N GLY A 319 -4.45 7.43 -21.62
CA GLY A 319 -3.60 6.39 -21.05
C GLY A 319 -4.40 5.26 -20.42
N LEU A 320 -3.70 4.24 -19.91
CA LEU A 320 -4.34 3.12 -19.23
C LEU A 320 -5.06 3.58 -17.96
N ALA A 321 -6.30 3.12 -17.78
CA ALA A 321 -7.04 3.21 -16.51
C ALA A 321 -7.37 1.82 -15.98
N ALA A 322 -7.64 1.74 -14.67
CA ALA A 322 -7.96 0.49 -14.00
C ALA A 322 -9.25 0.57 -13.19
N CYS A 323 -10.05 -0.49 -13.24
CA CYS A 323 -11.16 -0.71 -12.31
C CYS A 323 -11.07 -2.10 -11.67
N ILE A 324 -11.52 -2.21 -10.42
CA ILE A 324 -11.50 -3.48 -9.69
C ILE A 324 -12.83 -3.79 -9.01
N ALA A 325 -13.17 -5.08 -8.95
CA ALA A 325 -14.40 -5.55 -8.30
C ALA A 325 -14.23 -6.94 -7.68
N THR A 326 -15.09 -7.28 -6.72
CA THR A 326 -15.14 -8.62 -6.14
C THR A 326 -15.73 -9.64 -7.12
N SER A 327 -15.78 -10.91 -6.69
CA SER A 327 -16.39 -11.99 -7.45
C SER A 327 -17.89 -11.81 -7.70
N GLY A 328 -18.45 -12.55 -8.64
CA GLY A 328 -19.89 -12.71 -8.83
C GLY A 328 -20.56 -11.38 -9.18
N PRO A 329 -21.47 -10.85 -8.32
CA PRO A 329 -22.20 -9.62 -8.61
C PRO A 329 -21.30 -8.41 -8.85
N GLY A 330 -20.16 -8.32 -8.16
CA GLY A 330 -19.22 -7.21 -8.34
C GLY A 330 -18.64 -7.18 -9.75
N ALA A 331 -18.13 -8.31 -10.23
CA ALA A 331 -17.63 -8.45 -11.58
C ALA A 331 -18.73 -8.25 -12.63
N SER A 332 -19.91 -8.83 -12.45
CA SER A 332 -21.00 -8.65 -13.43
C SER A 332 -21.45 -7.20 -13.56
N ASN A 333 -21.37 -6.41 -12.48
CA ASN A 333 -21.71 -5.00 -12.50
C ASN A 333 -20.67 -4.15 -13.28
N LEU A 334 -19.43 -4.61 -13.47
CA LEU A 334 -18.44 -3.90 -14.30
C LEU A 334 -18.76 -3.97 -15.81
N VAL A 335 -19.59 -4.93 -16.24
CA VAL A 335 -19.80 -5.23 -17.67
C VAL A 335 -20.24 -4.00 -18.44
N THR A 336 -21.20 -3.23 -17.94
CA THR A 336 -21.77 -2.09 -18.67
C THR A 336 -20.70 -1.06 -19.06
N GLY A 337 -19.90 -0.57 -18.11
CA GLY A 337 -18.88 0.43 -18.41
C GLY A 337 -17.67 -0.15 -19.14
N LEU A 338 -17.35 -1.43 -18.95
CA LEU A 338 -16.30 -2.10 -19.70
C LEU A 338 -16.65 -2.25 -21.19
N LEU A 339 -17.90 -2.57 -21.51
CA LEU A 339 -18.32 -2.70 -22.90
C LEU A 339 -18.42 -1.34 -23.59
N ASP A 340 -18.90 -0.31 -22.90
CA ASP A 340 -18.85 1.08 -23.38
C ASP A 340 -17.40 1.49 -23.74
N ALA A 341 -16.48 1.31 -22.80
CA ALA A 341 -15.07 1.60 -22.99
C ALA A 341 -14.44 0.76 -24.11
N HIS A 342 -14.83 -0.52 -24.25
CA HIS A 342 -14.28 -1.40 -25.27
C HIS A 342 -14.71 -0.97 -26.68
N LEU A 343 -15.97 -0.60 -26.85
CA LEU A 343 -16.50 -0.09 -28.13
C LEU A 343 -15.84 1.23 -28.52
N ASP A 344 -15.51 2.07 -27.54
CA ASP A 344 -14.82 3.34 -27.73
C ASP A 344 -13.29 3.22 -27.86
N ARG A 345 -12.76 1.99 -27.95
CA ARG A 345 -11.32 1.71 -28.06
C ARG A 345 -10.51 2.32 -26.91
N VAL A 346 -11.01 2.22 -25.70
CA VAL A 346 -10.35 2.76 -24.51
C VAL A 346 -9.43 1.70 -23.88
N PRO A 347 -8.15 2.02 -23.61
CA PRO A 347 -7.25 1.13 -22.88
C PRO A 347 -7.64 1.07 -21.40
N LEU A 348 -8.29 -0.02 -21.00
CA LEU A 348 -8.80 -0.19 -19.64
C LEU A 348 -8.56 -1.62 -19.14
N ILE A 349 -7.99 -1.76 -17.95
CA ILE A 349 -7.79 -3.06 -17.30
C ILE A 349 -8.78 -3.25 -16.15
N ALA A 350 -9.63 -4.27 -16.25
CA ALA A 350 -10.49 -4.72 -15.16
C ALA A 350 -9.85 -5.88 -14.41
N ILE A 351 -9.72 -5.75 -13.09
CA ILE A 351 -9.22 -6.83 -12.23
C ILE A 351 -10.30 -7.27 -11.26
N THR A 352 -10.68 -8.54 -11.31
CA THR A 352 -11.71 -9.08 -10.43
C THR A 352 -11.14 -10.08 -9.44
N GLY A 353 -11.61 -10.02 -8.20
CA GLY A 353 -11.33 -11.07 -7.22
C GLY A 353 -12.16 -12.31 -7.52
N THR A 354 -11.61 -13.51 -7.28
CA THR A 354 -12.40 -14.76 -7.32
C THR A 354 -12.26 -15.54 -6.02
N LYS A 355 -13.14 -16.52 -5.83
CA LYS A 355 -13.04 -17.50 -4.73
C LYS A 355 -11.68 -18.21 -4.74
N PRO A 356 -11.27 -18.84 -3.62
CA PRO A 356 -10.10 -19.70 -3.61
C PRO A 356 -10.20 -20.75 -4.72
N ARG A 357 -9.07 -21.12 -5.34
CA ARG A 357 -9.06 -22.10 -6.43
C ARG A 357 -9.72 -23.45 -6.09
N SER A 358 -9.72 -23.85 -4.82
CA SER A 358 -10.39 -25.06 -4.32
C SER A 358 -11.92 -25.01 -4.44
N ASP A 359 -12.49 -23.82 -4.56
CA ASP A 359 -13.93 -23.58 -4.47
C ASP A 359 -14.53 -23.13 -5.82
N LEU A 360 -13.71 -23.02 -6.87
CA LEU A 360 -14.15 -22.61 -8.21
C LEU A 360 -14.96 -23.72 -8.90
N ALA A 361 -15.98 -23.32 -9.66
CA ALA A 361 -16.84 -24.20 -10.47
C ALA A 361 -17.68 -25.21 -9.66
N HIS A 362 -17.90 -24.92 -8.37
CA HIS A 362 -18.77 -25.70 -7.50
C HIS A 362 -20.20 -25.12 -7.39
N SER A 363 -20.53 -24.09 -8.18
CA SER A 363 -21.84 -23.41 -8.15
C SER A 363 -22.20 -22.88 -6.75
N GLU A 364 -21.17 -22.38 -6.08
CA GLU A 364 -21.20 -21.87 -4.71
C GLU A 364 -21.56 -20.37 -4.65
N PHE A 365 -21.67 -19.82 -3.44
CA PHE A 365 -21.96 -18.40 -3.21
C PHE A 365 -21.02 -17.47 -4.00
N GLN A 366 -21.58 -16.63 -4.89
CA GLN A 366 -20.85 -15.66 -5.73
C GLN A 366 -19.81 -16.27 -6.69
N ASP A 367 -19.97 -17.54 -7.07
CA ASP A 367 -19.15 -18.21 -8.09
C ASP A 367 -19.82 -18.11 -9.47
N ILE A 368 -19.23 -17.32 -10.38
CA ILE A 368 -19.63 -17.23 -11.78
C ILE A 368 -18.40 -17.32 -12.68
N ASP A 369 -18.57 -17.78 -13.92
CA ASP A 369 -17.49 -17.74 -14.91
C ASP A 369 -17.31 -16.32 -15.47
N GLN A 370 -16.58 -15.51 -14.71
CA GLN A 370 -16.32 -14.11 -15.04
C GLN A 370 -15.51 -13.98 -16.32
N SER A 371 -14.56 -14.89 -16.56
CA SER A 371 -13.75 -14.87 -17.78
C SER A 371 -14.63 -15.04 -19.01
N ARG A 372 -15.55 -16.02 -19.02
CA ARG A 372 -16.52 -16.21 -20.10
C ARG A 372 -17.52 -15.07 -20.20
N LEU A 373 -17.96 -14.49 -19.08
CA LEU A 373 -18.86 -13.33 -19.09
C LEU A 373 -18.26 -12.17 -19.90
N PHE A 374 -17.01 -11.79 -19.59
CA PHE A 374 -16.34 -10.69 -20.28
C PHE A 374 -15.93 -11.06 -21.71
N ALA A 375 -15.51 -12.29 -21.97
CA ALA A 375 -15.20 -12.76 -23.32
C ALA A 375 -16.44 -12.77 -24.22
N ALA A 376 -17.60 -13.20 -23.70
CA ALA A 376 -18.88 -13.14 -24.41
C ALA A 376 -19.33 -11.70 -24.69
N GLY A 377 -18.92 -10.75 -23.86
CA GLY A 377 -19.10 -9.31 -24.09
C GLY A 377 -18.20 -8.73 -25.19
N GLY A 378 -17.20 -9.47 -25.68
CA GLY A 378 -16.32 -9.05 -26.77
C GLY A 378 -14.91 -8.65 -26.34
N LEU A 379 -14.56 -8.72 -25.05
CA LEU A 379 -13.19 -8.44 -24.61
C LEU A 379 -12.23 -9.48 -25.18
N SER A 380 -11.26 -9.02 -25.97
CA SER A 380 -10.29 -9.88 -26.67
C SER A 380 -9.30 -10.56 -25.74
N TYR A 381 -9.16 -10.07 -24.50
CA TYR A 381 -8.33 -10.67 -23.47
C TYR A 381 -9.10 -10.70 -22.14
N SER A 382 -9.49 -11.91 -21.72
CA SER A 382 -10.18 -12.16 -20.47
C SER A 382 -9.73 -13.50 -19.89
N VAL A 383 -8.98 -13.47 -18.80
CA VAL A 383 -8.36 -14.66 -18.21
C VAL A 383 -8.53 -14.70 -16.70
N THR A 384 -8.60 -15.89 -16.12
CA THR A 384 -8.53 -16.09 -14.67
C THR A 384 -7.20 -16.77 -14.35
N VAL A 385 -6.44 -16.18 -13.44
CA VAL A 385 -5.12 -16.68 -13.04
C VAL A 385 -5.29 -17.99 -12.29
N SER A 386 -4.59 -19.03 -12.75
CA SER A 386 -4.68 -20.38 -12.17
C SER A 386 -3.51 -20.74 -11.26
N ASP A 387 -2.37 -20.07 -11.44
CA ASP A 387 -1.16 -20.28 -10.67
C ASP A 387 -0.46 -18.93 -10.37
N PRO A 388 0.01 -18.67 -9.13
CA PRO A 388 0.75 -17.46 -8.79
C PRO A 388 1.94 -17.17 -9.72
N LEU A 389 2.66 -18.20 -10.18
CA LEU A 389 3.80 -18.06 -11.08
C LEU A 389 3.42 -17.48 -12.45
N GLN A 390 2.16 -17.64 -12.86
CA GLN A 390 1.65 -17.10 -14.13
C GLN A 390 1.29 -15.62 -14.04
N LEU A 391 1.05 -15.08 -12.83
CA LEU A 391 0.49 -13.74 -12.64
C LEU A 391 1.33 -12.66 -13.33
N VAL A 392 2.64 -12.79 -13.26
CA VAL A 392 3.58 -11.84 -13.86
C VAL A 392 3.42 -11.76 -15.37
N ALA A 393 3.37 -12.92 -16.04
CA ALA A 393 3.15 -12.98 -17.48
C ALA A 393 1.75 -12.48 -17.85
N VAL A 394 0.72 -12.89 -17.09
CA VAL A 394 -0.67 -12.48 -17.33
C VAL A 394 -0.85 -10.97 -17.23
N MET A 395 -0.29 -10.33 -16.20
CA MET A 395 -0.36 -8.87 -16.04
C MET A 395 0.38 -8.14 -17.15
N ARG A 396 1.58 -8.62 -17.52
CA ARG A 396 2.35 -8.05 -18.62
C ARG A 396 1.58 -8.11 -19.93
N ASP A 397 1.02 -9.27 -20.25
CA ASP A 397 0.28 -9.49 -21.49
C ASP A 397 -1.03 -8.68 -21.48
N ALA A 398 -1.76 -8.62 -20.36
CA ALA A 398 -2.95 -7.80 -20.21
C ALA A 398 -2.68 -6.30 -20.46
N VAL A 399 -1.66 -5.74 -19.81
CA VAL A 399 -1.26 -4.34 -19.98
C VAL A 399 -0.82 -4.07 -21.42
N ALA A 400 0.01 -4.94 -21.99
CA ALA A 400 0.46 -4.82 -23.36
C ALA A 400 -0.71 -4.86 -24.35
N THR A 401 -1.65 -5.79 -24.19
CA THR A 401 -2.84 -5.89 -25.03
C THR A 401 -3.71 -4.63 -24.92
N ALA A 402 -4.00 -4.16 -23.70
CA ALA A 402 -4.84 -2.98 -23.49
C ALA A 402 -4.27 -1.74 -24.20
N LEU A 403 -2.97 -1.51 -24.06
CA LEU A 403 -2.28 -0.36 -24.65
C LEU A 403 -2.06 -0.50 -26.17
N THR A 404 -1.65 -1.67 -26.64
CA THR A 404 -1.28 -1.89 -28.06
C THR A 404 -2.51 -1.97 -28.97
N HIS A 405 -3.62 -2.51 -28.46
CA HIS A 405 -4.86 -2.68 -29.22
C HIS A 405 -5.92 -1.64 -28.88
N HIS A 406 -5.62 -0.73 -27.94
CA HIS A 406 -6.57 0.27 -27.45
C HIS A 406 -7.91 -0.38 -27.09
N CYS A 407 -7.87 -1.33 -26.16
CA CYS A 407 -9.04 -2.13 -25.81
C CYS A 407 -9.14 -2.40 -24.31
N CYS A 408 -10.33 -2.78 -23.88
CA CYS A 408 -10.53 -3.29 -22.53
C CYS A 408 -10.05 -4.74 -22.39
N VAL A 409 -9.45 -5.06 -21.25
CA VAL A 409 -8.99 -6.40 -20.87
C VAL A 409 -9.46 -6.76 -19.46
N HIS A 410 -9.59 -8.05 -19.18
CA HIS A 410 -10.02 -8.56 -17.88
C HIS A 410 -9.03 -9.60 -17.31
N VAL A 411 -8.71 -9.48 -16.02
CA VAL A 411 -7.91 -10.43 -15.26
C VAL A 411 -8.64 -10.80 -13.96
N GLY A 412 -9.07 -12.05 -13.84
CA GLY A 412 -9.60 -12.63 -12.61
C GLY A 412 -8.48 -13.19 -11.74
N VAL A 413 -8.46 -12.86 -10.44
CA VAL A 413 -7.41 -13.27 -9.50
C VAL A 413 -8.04 -13.94 -8.27
N PRO A 414 -7.88 -15.26 -8.10
CA PRO A 414 -8.30 -15.98 -6.89
C PRO A 414 -7.72 -15.39 -5.61
N VAL A 415 -8.52 -15.32 -4.56
CA VAL A 415 -8.09 -14.73 -3.27
C VAL A 415 -6.91 -15.47 -2.64
N ASP A 416 -6.76 -16.78 -2.87
CA ASP A 416 -5.60 -17.55 -2.42
C ASP A 416 -4.33 -17.24 -3.23
N ILE A 417 -4.47 -16.81 -4.49
CA ILE A 417 -3.37 -16.30 -5.30
C ILE A 417 -3.00 -14.89 -4.86
N GLN A 418 -3.97 -14.02 -4.57
CA GLN A 418 -3.70 -12.63 -4.15
C GLN A 418 -2.75 -12.53 -2.94
N GLY A 419 -2.88 -13.46 -1.99
CA GLY A 419 -1.99 -13.56 -0.82
C GLY A 419 -0.68 -14.34 -1.06
N ALA A 420 -0.50 -14.95 -2.23
CA ALA A 420 0.68 -15.76 -2.52
C ALA A 420 1.93 -14.89 -2.71
N LEU A 421 3.06 -15.36 -2.21
CA LEU A 421 4.36 -14.71 -2.37
C LEU A 421 5.00 -15.05 -3.72
N LEU A 422 5.31 -14.03 -4.50
CA LEU A 422 5.96 -14.11 -5.80
C LEU A 422 7.42 -13.74 -5.69
N SER A 423 8.30 -14.59 -6.23
CA SER A 423 9.70 -14.23 -6.46
C SER A 423 9.79 -13.46 -7.77
N ALA A 424 9.45 -12.17 -7.75
CA ALA A 424 9.44 -11.35 -8.96
C ALA A 424 10.87 -10.85 -9.26
N PRO A 425 11.45 -11.11 -10.45
CA PRO A 425 12.68 -10.45 -10.85
C PRO A 425 12.43 -8.96 -11.11
N GLU A 426 13.38 -8.11 -10.70
CA GLU A 426 13.29 -6.63 -10.72
C GLU A 426 12.89 -6.03 -12.08
N HIS A 427 13.19 -6.74 -13.16
CA HIS A 427 12.94 -6.30 -14.54
C HIS A 427 11.50 -6.52 -15.01
N LEU A 428 10.68 -7.28 -14.26
CA LEU A 428 9.27 -7.52 -14.59
C LEU A 428 8.30 -6.51 -13.95
N CYS A 429 8.76 -5.74 -12.95
CA CYS A 429 8.11 -4.51 -12.46
C CYS A 429 8.48 -3.28 -13.32
N SER A 430 8.91 -3.51 -14.55
CA SER A 430 9.00 -2.44 -15.53
C SER A 430 8.34 -2.96 -16.79
N ALA A 431 7.11 -2.55 -17.03
CA ALA A 431 6.69 -2.36 -18.42
C ALA A 431 7.64 -1.29 -18.96
N ASN A 432 8.83 -1.69 -19.46
CA ASN A 432 9.88 -0.78 -19.86
C ASN A 432 9.26 0.28 -20.78
N PRO A 433 9.17 1.55 -20.38
CA PRO A 433 8.51 2.57 -21.19
C PRO A 433 9.13 2.69 -22.58
N ALA A 434 10.43 2.35 -22.72
CA ALA A 434 11.10 2.29 -24.01
C ALA A 434 10.75 1.04 -24.84
N GLU A 435 10.37 -0.08 -24.24
CA GLU A 435 9.82 -1.24 -24.96
C GLU A 435 8.37 -0.99 -25.37
N MET A 436 7.57 -0.39 -24.48
CA MET A 436 6.20 0.04 -24.78
C MET A 436 6.17 1.09 -25.90
N LYS A 437 7.00 2.13 -25.80
CA LYS A 437 7.21 3.14 -26.84
C LYS A 437 7.67 2.51 -28.15
N ARG A 438 8.60 1.55 -28.13
CA ARG A 438 9.03 0.83 -29.35
C ARG A 438 7.92 0.01 -30.00
N ARG A 439 7.02 -0.61 -29.23
CA ARG A 439 5.87 -1.35 -29.79
C ARG A 439 4.82 -0.41 -30.41
N VAL A 440 4.58 0.74 -29.78
CA VAL A 440 3.70 1.79 -30.31
C VAL A 440 4.33 2.47 -31.54
N GLU A 441 5.63 2.76 -31.50
CA GLU A 441 6.38 3.31 -32.64
C GLU A 441 6.45 2.33 -33.81
N ALA A 442 6.52 1.02 -33.55
CA ALA A 442 6.42 -0.03 -34.58
C ALA A 442 5.02 -0.17 -35.21
N GLN A 443 4.00 0.51 -34.66
CA GLN A 443 2.66 0.63 -35.25
C GLN A 443 2.44 1.94 -36.00
N ILE A 444 3.41 2.86 -36.00
CA ILE A 444 3.42 3.96 -36.97
C ILE A 444 3.54 3.29 -38.34
N GLY A 445 2.58 3.55 -39.24
CA GLY A 445 2.50 2.91 -40.56
C GLY A 445 3.82 3.00 -41.33
N ASP A 446 4.00 2.11 -42.30
CA ASP A 446 5.21 2.08 -43.14
C ASP A 446 5.50 3.52 -43.65
N PRO A 447 6.71 4.06 -43.43
CA PRO A 447 7.07 5.39 -43.89
C PRO A 447 6.78 5.61 -45.39
N ASP A 448 6.90 4.56 -46.21
CA ASP A 448 6.61 4.63 -47.63
C ASP A 448 5.10 4.72 -47.89
N ASP A 449 4.27 4.00 -47.11
CA ASP A 449 2.80 4.13 -47.16
C ASP A 449 2.36 5.52 -46.70
N ILE A 450 2.98 6.06 -45.63
CA ILE A 450 2.70 7.41 -45.13
C ILE A 450 3.05 8.45 -46.20
N ALA A 451 4.21 8.31 -46.85
CA ALA A 451 4.62 9.18 -47.95
C ALA A 451 3.65 9.10 -49.14
N GLY A 452 3.24 7.89 -49.52
CA GLY A 452 2.27 7.67 -50.59
C GLY A 452 0.89 8.28 -50.28
N ILE A 453 0.40 8.17 -49.05
CA ILE A 453 -0.84 8.83 -48.61
C ILE A 453 -0.68 10.35 -48.62
N ALA A 454 0.47 10.88 -48.18
CA ALA A 454 0.74 12.32 -48.21
C ALA A 454 0.75 12.86 -49.65
N GLU A 455 1.32 12.14 -50.61
CA GLU A 455 1.26 12.49 -52.04
C GLU A 455 -0.16 12.41 -52.60
N LEU A 456 -0.94 11.40 -52.22
CA LEU A 456 -2.36 11.29 -52.60
C LEU A 456 -3.20 12.46 -52.05
N LEU A 457 -2.97 12.85 -50.81
CA LEU A 457 -3.63 14.02 -50.19
C LEU A 457 -3.20 15.32 -50.88
N ALA A 458 -1.91 15.47 -51.22
CA ALA A 458 -1.39 16.66 -51.89
C ALA A 458 -1.83 16.78 -53.36
N SER A 459 -2.05 15.64 -54.04
CA SER A 459 -2.50 15.60 -55.44
C SER A 459 -4.02 15.58 -55.60
N GLY A 460 -4.76 15.37 -54.50
CA GLY A 460 -6.20 15.41 -54.47
C GLY A 460 -6.73 16.80 -54.85
N LYS A 461 -7.37 16.92 -56.02
CA LYS A 461 -8.17 18.10 -56.34
C LYS A 461 -9.54 17.98 -55.67
N GLU A 462 -9.91 18.96 -54.85
CA GLU A 462 -11.28 19.08 -54.35
C GLU A 462 -12.25 19.04 -55.55
N ARG A 463 -13.21 18.11 -55.51
CA ARG A 463 -14.34 18.17 -56.44
C ARG A 463 -15.16 19.39 -56.06
N GLU A 464 -15.16 20.42 -56.89
CA GLU A 464 -16.13 21.51 -56.75
C GLU A 464 -17.54 20.92 -56.70
N PRO A 465 -18.41 21.40 -55.80
CA PRO A 465 -19.78 20.93 -55.70
C PRO A 465 -20.45 21.11 -57.07
N SER A 466 -20.91 20.03 -57.70
CA SER A 466 -21.62 20.12 -58.96
C SER A 466 -22.85 21.01 -58.78
N SER A 467 -22.85 22.19 -59.41
CA SER A 467 -23.92 23.18 -59.38
C SER A 467 -25.19 22.76 -60.15
N SER A 468 -25.39 21.48 -60.43
CA SER A 468 -26.56 20.96 -61.14
C SER A 468 -27.60 20.38 -60.18
N ARG A 469 -28.25 21.26 -59.41
CA ARG A 469 -29.65 21.07 -59.01
C ARG A 469 -30.40 22.39 -59.22
N SER A 470 -30.69 22.67 -60.48
CA SER A 470 -31.71 23.62 -60.88
C SER A 470 -32.86 22.87 -61.55
N ALA A 471 -34.08 23.24 -61.15
CA ALA A 471 -35.41 22.78 -61.56
C ALA A 471 -35.95 21.55 -60.81
#